data_AF-A0A3M1TCN7-F1
#
_entry.id   AF-A0A3M1TCN7-F1
#
_cell.length_a   1.000
_cell.length_b   1.000
_cell.length_c   1.000
_cell.angle_alpha   90.00
_cell.angle_beta   90.00
_cell.angle_gamma   90.00
#
_symmetry.space_group_name_H-M   'P 1'
#
loop_
_entity.id
_entity.type
_entity.pdbx_description
1 polymer ?
#
loop_
_entity_poly.entity_id
_entity_poly.type
_entity_poly.pdbx_seq_one_letter_code
_entity_poly.pdbx_strand_id
1 'polypeptide(L)'
;MLKSEPILLSQLSEAPSSHGGAVRTRHWTEIAEPISLGVAVVGAAAGMFFQQALFAVTPAIAAMSLNLANRYRRLQERTREKTAVVLCQSQQLRGELQGLQDAFQALPLSQRLQKLEESVGRISEAVVDVQRRQEEWNAAVDGERQKVKEAIANLQQGLYNLNHHLSGDLGEVRSQIQAIHLSLSLPSPQVDEVKRQIVRLQAELNQIADRAADGERLDAQLEELETHVAKLAQQQQDSLQPGLKYLARSIKKLQTAIAEESKPQWAADLDRRLEEILPYRYQLVMESPMPWVLQALEEAAEEVLIVSPQVSRLAADFDRTIEQLEAALERGIAVSIGWGDRADIGKADNATKPITLKPGGWRYHRERDLHQHYSAIPKLLELKQRYPKLRLKLLGSSDTLLVCDQDWMLSGGQSPLGWETQTYPKEIGLYTTDEKMLAPALERFSRLRQTVPESPQLIELSAESPPETAAEPEAEDMTLDD
;
A
#
# COMPACT_ATOMS: atom_id res chain seq x y z
N MET A 1 4.23 6.87 82.05
CA MET A 1 3.14 7.49 81.30
C MET A 1 3.04 6.78 79.96
N LEU A 2 1.89 6.15 79.71
CA LEU A 2 1.33 5.68 78.43
C LEU A 2 2.22 4.79 77.53
N LYS A 3 1.81 3.66 76.98
CA LYS A 3 0.77 2.66 77.23
C LYS A 3 1.12 1.53 76.24
N SER A 4 1.38 0.33 76.74
CA SER A 4 1.54 -0.88 75.95
C SER A 4 0.15 -1.40 75.54
N GLU A 5 -0.02 -1.91 74.32
CA GLU A 5 -0.33 -3.33 74.04
C GLU A 5 -0.69 -3.62 72.56
N PRO A 6 -0.35 -4.83 72.06
CA PRO A 6 -0.68 -5.36 70.74
C PRO A 6 -1.93 -6.28 70.79
N ILE A 7 -2.70 -6.40 69.70
CA ILE A 7 -3.77 -7.41 69.60
C ILE A 7 -3.79 -8.08 68.21
N LEU A 8 -3.79 -9.42 68.30
CA LEU A 8 -4.06 -10.47 67.33
C LEU A 8 -5.29 -10.25 66.45
N LEU A 9 -5.32 -10.90 65.28
CA LEU A 9 -6.52 -11.65 64.87
C LEU A 9 -6.16 -12.74 63.87
N SER A 10 -6.19 -13.96 64.37
CA SER A 10 -6.34 -15.21 63.63
C SER A 10 -7.82 -15.60 63.56
N GLN A 11 -8.19 -16.24 62.44
CA GLN A 11 -9.32 -17.17 62.21
C GLN A 11 -10.58 -16.67 61.49
N LEU A 12 -10.87 -17.33 60.36
CA LEU A 12 -12.13 -17.97 59.93
C LEU A 12 -11.87 -18.49 58.49
N SER A 13 -11.62 -19.78 58.24
CA SER A 13 -12.58 -20.90 58.14
C SER A 13 -13.79 -20.60 57.25
N GLU A 14 -13.79 -21.13 56.01
CA GLU A 14 -14.78 -22.11 55.53
C GLU A 14 -14.53 -22.46 54.04
N ALA A 15 -14.56 -23.76 53.74
CA ALA A 15 -14.66 -24.30 52.40
C ALA A 15 -16.15 -24.36 51.98
N PRO A 16 -16.43 -24.38 50.67
CA PRO A 16 -17.05 -25.60 50.18
C PRO A 16 -16.52 -26.07 48.82
N SER A 17 -16.55 -27.38 48.67
CA SER A 17 -16.38 -28.13 47.43
C SER A 17 -17.47 -27.82 46.41
N SER A 18 -17.09 -27.64 45.15
CA SER A 18 -17.95 -28.02 44.02
C SER A 18 -17.11 -28.56 42.85
N HIS A 19 -17.34 -29.84 42.56
CA HIS A 19 -17.05 -30.45 41.29
C HIS A 19 -18.03 -29.92 40.24
N GLY A 20 -17.56 -29.67 39.01
CA GLY A 20 -18.45 -29.69 37.85
C GLY A 20 -18.08 -28.73 36.73
N GLY A 21 -17.41 -29.25 35.69
CA GLY A 21 -17.56 -28.74 34.32
C GLY A 21 -16.51 -27.73 33.85
N ALA A 22 -15.29 -28.19 33.59
CA ALA A 22 -14.42 -27.52 32.63
C ALA A 22 -15.06 -27.63 31.23
N VAL A 23 -15.89 -26.66 30.86
CA VAL A 23 -16.29 -26.46 29.45
C VAL A 23 -15.03 -26.03 28.72
N ARG A 24 -14.37 -26.96 28.04
CA ARG A 24 -13.37 -26.66 27.02
C ARG A 24 -14.07 -25.79 25.96
N THR A 25 -13.85 -24.49 26.02
CA THR A 25 -14.12 -23.58 24.92
C THR A 25 -13.20 -23.96 23.76
N ARG A 26 -13.63 -24.95 22.97
CA ARG A 26 -13.02 -25.19 21.66
C ARG A 26 -13.15 -23.89 20.89
N HIS A 27 -11.99 -23.31 20.58
CA HIS A 27 -11.90 -22.05 19.87
C HIS A 27 -12.68 -22.19 18.56
N TRP A 28 -13.72 -21.38 18.38
CA TRP A 28 -14.60 -21.37 17.19
C TRP A 28 -13.81 -21.28 15.86
N THR A 29 -12.57 -20.81 15.93
CA THR A 29 -11.62 -20.72 14.83
C THR A 29 -11.09 -22.07 14.33
N GLU A 30 -11.04 -23.11 15.17
CA GLU A 30 -10.67 -24.49 14.74
C GLU A 30 -11.83 -25.18 13.99
N ILE A 31 -13.06 -24.76 14.25
CA ILE A 31 -14.27 -25.26 13.57
C ILE A 31 -14.47 -24.52 12.22
N ALA A 32 -14.00 -23.28 12.09
CA ALA A 32 -14.15 -22.47 10.88
C ALA A 32 -13.31 -22.99 9.69
N GLU A 33 -12.18 -23.65 9.95
CA GLU A 33 -11.28 -24.16 8.90
C GLU A 33 -11.90 -25.31 8.07
N PRO A 34 -12.48 -26.38 8.66
CA PRO A 34 -13.15 -27.41 7.87
C PRO A 34 -14.49 -26.95 7.27
N ILE A 35 -15.22 -26.03 7.94
CA ILE A 35 -16.49 -25.51 7.44
C ILE A 35 -16.27 -24.60 6.22
N SER A 36 -15.25 -23.74 6.22
CA SER A 36 -14.94 -22.88 5.08
C SER A 36 -14.46 -23.66 3.86
N LEU A 37 -13.73 -24.77 4.07
CA LEU A 37 -13.33 -25.68 2.99
C LEU A 37 -14.55 -26.42 2.41
N GLY A 38 -15.48 -26.86 3.25
CA GLY A 38 -16.73 -27.51 2.82
C GLY A 38 -17.67 -26.58 2.06
N VAL A 39 -17.83 -25.33 2.52
CA VAL A 39 -18.67 -24.31 1.87
C VAL A 39 -18.07 -23.85 0.54
N ALA A 40 -16.73 -23.79 0.41
CA ALA A 40 -16.07 -23.44 -0.84
C ALA A 40 -16.23 -24.52 -1.93
N VAL A 41 -16.17 -25.80 -1.56
CA VAL A 41 -16.36 -26.93 -2.49
C VAL A 41 -17.82 -27.02 -2.97
N VAL A 42 -18.79 -26.83 -2.06
CA VAL A 42 -20.22 -26.84 -2.41
C VAL A 42 -20.60 -25.59 -3.23
N GLY A 43 -20.04 -24.42 -2.91
CA GLY A 43 -20.26 -23.18 -3.65
C GLY A 43 -19.67 -23.21 -5.07
N ALA A 44 -18.50 -23.82 -5.26
CA ALA A 44 -17.89 -24.00 -6.58
C ALA A 44 -18.71 -24.96 -7.47
N ALA A 45 -19.26 -26.04 -6.89
CA ALA A 45 -20.11 -26.97 -7.62
C ALA A 45 -21.46 -26.35 -8.03
N ALA A 46 -22.07 -25.53 -7.17
CA ALA A 46 -23.31 -24.81 -7.49
C ALA A 46 -23.10 -23.71 -8.56
N GLY A 47 -21.93 -23.06 -8.57
CA GLY A 47 -21.58 -22.02 -9.55
C GLY A 47 -21.29 -22.54 -10.96
N MET A 48 -20.95 -23.82 -11.13
CA MET A 48 -20.77 -24.42 -12.47
C MET A 48 -22.11 -24.69 -13.19
N PHE A 49 -23.23 -24.76 -12.47
CA PHE A 49 -24.56 -25.00 -13.06
C PHE A 49 -25.30 -23.72 -13.48
N PHE A 50 -24.85 -22.54 -13.04
CA PHE A 50 -25.49 -21.26 -13.33
C PHE A 50 -24.47 -20.31 -13.97
N GLN A 51 -24.76 -19.85 -15.20
CA GLN A 51 -23.88 -19.04 -16.09
C GLN A 51 -23.49 -17.64 -15.54
N GLN A 52 -23.00 -17.52 -14.31
CA GLN A 52 -22.44 -16.30 -13.75
C GLN A 52 -21.12 -16.60 -13.06
N ALA A 53 -20.08 -16.83 -13.87
CA ALA A 53 -18.73 -17.19 -13.43
C ALA A 53 -18.11 -16.25 -12.37
N LEU A 54 -18.56 -14.99 -12.31
CA LEU A 54 -18.12 -14.00 -11.31
C LEU A 54 -18.53 -14.36 -9.86
N PHE A 55 -19.65 -15.06 -9.67
CA PHE A 55 -20.13 -15.41 -8.32
C PHE A 55 -19.52 -16.71 -7.77
N ALA A 56 -18.99 -17.58 -8.62
CA ALA A 56 -18.34 -18.83 -8.20
C ALA A 56 -16.96 -18.61 -7.55
N VAL A 57 -16.23 -17.58 -7.98
CA VAL A 57 -14.84 -17.34 -7.54
C VAL A 57 -14.77 -16.53 -6.24
N THR A 58 -15.80 -15.74 -5.95
CA THR A 58 -15.83 -14.81 -4.81
C THR A 58 -15.71 -15.52 -3.44
N PRO A 59 -16.41 -16.63 -3.16
CA PRO A 59 -16.25 -17.36 -1.89
C PRO A 59 -14.86 -17.98 -1.71
N ALA A 60 -14.23 -18.45 -2.80
CA ALA A 60 -12.88 -19.01 -2.75
C ALA A 60 -11.83 -17.92 -2.43
N ILE A 61 -11.93 -16.74 -3.06
CA ILE A 61 -11.08 -15.59 -2.75
C ILE A 61 -11.29 -15.12 -1.31
N ALA A 62 -12.53 -15.11 -0.82
CA ALA A 62 -12.85 -14.73 0.55
C ALA A 62 -12.28 -15.73 1.58
N ALA A 63 -12.38 -17.04 1.33
CA ALA A 63 -11.81 -18.07 2.20
C ALA A 63 -10.27 -18.00 2.23
N MET A 64 -9.65 -17.77 1.07
CA MET A 64 -8.18 -17.62 0.97
C MET A 64 -7.68 -16.34 1.66
N SER A 65 -8.39 -15.22 1.54
CA SER A 65 -8.02 -13.97 2.21
C SER A 65 -8.18 -14.06 3.74
N LEU A 66 -9.20 -14.75 4.24
CA LEU A 66 -9.36 -15.08 5.65
C LEU A 66 -8.24 -15.99 6.17
N ASN A 67 -7.80 -16.99 5.39
CA ASN A 67 -6.67 -17.84 5.76
C ASN A 67 -5.36 -17.03 5.84
N LEU A 68 -5.09 -16.18 4.84
CA LEU A 68 -3.93 -15.27 4.84
C LEU A 68 -3.97 -14.29 6.01
N ALA A 69 -5.13 -13.70 6.34
CA ALA A 69 -5.30 -12.80 7.47
C ALA A 69 -5.07 -13.52 8.82
N ASN A 70 -5.61 -14.73 9.00
CA ASN A 70 -5.39 -15.54 10.19
C ASN A 70 -3.91 -15.95 10.33
N ARG A 71 -3.25 -16.27 9.22
CA ARG A 71 -1.83 -16.64 9.20
C ARG A 71 -0.94 -15.44 9.51
N TYR A 72 -1.27 -14.26 8.99
CA TYR A 72 -0.58 -13.00 9.30
C TYR A 72 -0.72 -12.64 10.78
N ARG A 73 -1.92 -12.77 11.34
CA ARG A 73 -2.18 -12.55 12.77
C ARG A 73 -1.38 -13.49 13.67
N ARG A 74 -1.36 -14.79 13.36
CA ARG A 74 -0.54 -15.78 14.10
C ARG A 74 0.95 -15.47 14.03
N LEU A 75 1.44 -14.99 12.88
CA LEU A 75 2.83 -14.59 12.71
C LEU A 75 3.15 -13.38 13.59
N GLN A 76 2.25 -12.39 13.65
CA GLN A 76 2.38 -11.22 14.50
C GLN A 76 2.33 -11.55 16.00
N GLU A 77 1.46 -12.48 16.42
CA GLU A 77 1.39 -12.98 17.80
C GLU A 77 2.69 -13.69 18.20
N ARG A 78 3.25 -14.54 17.32
CA ARG A 78 4.55 -15.18 17.54
C ARG A 78 5.70 -14.19 17.61
N THR A 79 5.67 -13.12 16.82
CA THR A 79 6.68 -12.06 16.90
C THR A 79 6.60 -11.37 18.25
N ARG A 80 5.41 -10.98 18.71
CA ARG A 80 5.20 -10.30 20.01
C ARG A 80 5.65 -11.14 21.20
N GLU A 81 5.27 -12.42 21.24
CA GLU A 81 5.65 -13.34 22.32
C GLU A 81 7.18 -13.50 22.40
N LYS A 82 7.85 -13.60 21.25
CA LYS A 82 9.31 -13.75 21.21
C LYS A 82 10.06 -12.45 21.48
N THR A 83 9.55 -11.29 21.07
CA THR A 83 10.15 -9.99 21.44
C THR A 83 10.09 -9.76 22.96
N ALA A 84 9.02 -10.20 23.63
CA ALA A 84 8.93 -10.13 25.09
C ALA A 84 9.99 -11.01 25.78
N VAL A 85 10.26 -12.21 25.24
CA VAL A 85 11.32 -13.10 25.76
C VAL A 85 12.71 -12.47 25.58
N VAL A 86 12.99 -11.87 24.41
CA VAL A 86 14.28 -11.18 24.16
C VAL A 86 14.47 -9.97 25.09
N LEU A 87 13.39 -9.22 25.36
CA LEU A 87 13.42 -8.09 26.31
C LEU A 87 13.72 -8.53 27.75
N CYS A 88 13.05 -9.58 28.24
CA CYS A 88 13.35 -10.15 29.55
C CYS A 88 14.81 -10.63 29.64
N GLN A 89 15.32 -11.28 28.58
CA GLN A 89 16.70 -11.78 28.56
C GLN A 89 17.74 -10.65 28.54
N SER A 90 17.45 -9.56 27.82
CA SER A 90 18.29 -8.36 27.84
C SER A 90 18.30 -7.67 29.21
N GLN A 91 17.14 -7.61 29.88
CA GLN A 91 17.06 -7.09 31.25
C GLN A 91 17.82 -7.96 32.25
N GLN A 92 17.76 -9.29 32.10
CA GLN A 92 18.55 -10.21 32.92
C GLN A 92 20.06 -10.00 32.75
N LEU A 93 20.54 -9.89 31.51
CA LEU A 93 21.96 -9.61 31.23
C LEU A 93 22.42 -8.27 31.83
N ARG A 94 21.56 -7.24 31.80
CA ARG A 94 21.85 -5.97 32.48
C ARG A 94 21.94 -6.13 33.99
N GLY A 95 21.05 -6.91 34.60
CA GLY A 95 21.10 -7.20 36.04
C GLY A 95 22.38 -7.95 36.44
N GLU A 96 22.79 -8.93 35.64
CA GLU A 96 24.04 -9.68 35.85
C GLU A 96 25.29 -8.78 35.71
N LEU A 97 25.30 -7.86 34.74
CA LEU A 97 26.37 -6.88 34.58
C LEU A 97 26.46 -5.90 35.74
N GLN A 98 25.32 -5.41 36.25
CA GLN A 98 25.29 -4.54 37.43
C GLN A 98 25.77 -5.28 38.68
N GLY A 99 25.29 -6.52 38.90
CA GLY A 99 25.75 -7.34 40.03
C GLY A 99 27.24 -7.67 39.96
N LEU A 100 27.79 -7.89 38.76
CA LEU A 100 29.23 -8.03 38.57
C LEU A 100 29.95 -6.73 38.93
N GLN A 101 29.48 -5.58 38.43
CA GLN A 101 30.08 -4.29 38.71
C GLN A 101 30.16 -3.98 40.21
N ASP A 102 29.09 -4.29 40.96
CA ASP A 102 29.06 -4.11 42.42
C ASP A 102 30.03 -5.07 43.12
N ALA A 103 30.08 -6.34 42.69
CA ALA A 103 31.03 -7.32 43.20
C ALA A 103 32.50 -6.95 42.90
N PHE A 104 32.75 -6.28 41.76
CA PHE A 104 34.07 -5.80 41.36
C PHE A 104 34.59 -4.68 42.27
N GLN A 105 33.71 -3.84 42.81
CA GLN A 105 34.13 -2.76 43.71
C GLN A 105 34.59 -3.27 45.07
N ALA A 106 34.07 -4.43 45.52
CA ALA A 106 34.31 -4.96 46.86
C ALA A 106 35.57 -5.85 47.01
N LEU A 107 36.17 -6.33 45.93
CA LEU A 107 37.24 -7.36 45.97
C LEU A 107 38.65 -6.77 45.81
N PRO A 108 39.71 -7.43 46.31
CA PRO A 108 41.10 -7.05 46.01
C PRO A 108 41.49 -7.33 44.54
N LEU A 109 42.40 -6.53 43.97
CA LEU A 109 42.70 -6.46 42.53
C LEU A 109 43.05 -7.81 41.87
N SER A 110 43.74 -8.70 42.58
CA SER A 110 44.11 -10.03 42.06
C SER A 110 42.90 -10.95 41.89
N GLN A 111 41.90 -10.87 42.77
CA GLN A 111 40.66 -11.63 42.65
C GLN A 111 39.70 -11.03 41.61
N ARG A 112 39.82 -9.72 41.34
CA ARG A 112 39.09 -9.05 40.26
C ARG A 112 39.46 -9.62 38.91
N LEU A 113 40.76 -9.80 38.62
CA LEU A 113 41.20 -10.30 37.31
C LEU A 113 40.71 -11.72 37.03
N GLN A 114 40.75 -12.62 38.02
CA GLN A 114 40.29 -14.00 37.84
C GLN A 114 38.76 -14.07 37.65
N LYS A 115 37.98 -13.29 38.41
CA LYS A 115 36.53 -13.19 38.20
C LYS A 115 36.16 -12.50 36.89
N LEU A 116 36.99 -11.56 36.43
CA LEU A 116 36.80 -10.91 35.14
C LEU A 116 36.95 -11.91 34.00
N GLU A 117 38.02 -12.70 34.04
CA GLU A 117 38.28 -13.74 33.05
C GLU A 117 37.13 -14.77 33.01
N GLU A 118 36.63 -15.18 34.17
CA GLU A 118 35.47 -16.09 34.25
C GLU A 118 34.17 -15.43 33.74
N SER A 119 33.92 -14.17 34.08
CA SER A 119 32.72 -13.44 33.61
C SER A 119 32.76 -13.17 32.10
N VAL A 120 33.93 -12.84 31.55
CA VAL A 120 34.13 -12.66 30.11
C VAL A 120 33.92 -13.98 29.38
N GLY A 121 34.35 -15.11 29.95
CA GLY A 121 34.05 -16.44 29.42
C GLY A 121 32.55 -16.70 29.32
N ARG A 122 31.78 -16.45 30.39
CA ARG A 122 30.31 -16.65 30.41
C ARG A 122 29.57 -15.70 29.47
N ILE A 123 29.99 -14.44 29.39
CA ILE A 123 29.41 -13.47 28.46
C ILE A 123 29.70 -13.89 27.01
N SER A 124 30.92 -14.33 26.72
CA SER A 124 31.28 -14.82 25.38
C SER A 124 30.42 -16.02 24.97
N GLU A 125 30.18 -16.97 25.89
CA GLU A 125 29.30 -18.12 25.64
C GLU A 125 27.85 -17.70 25.41
N ALA A 126 27.32 -16.79 26.23
CA ALA A 126 25.96 -16.25 26.08
C ALA A 126 25.77 -15.49 24.76
N VAL A 127 26.79 -14.74 24.30
CA VAL A 127 26.75 -14.02 23.01
C VAL A 127 26.73 -15.01 21.84
N VAL A 128 27.56 -16.06 21.87
CA VAL A 128 27.56 -17.12 20.84
C VAL A 128 26.20 -17.82 20.79
N ASP A 129 25.58 -18.09 21.93
CA ASP A 129 24.25 -18.70 21.99
C ASP A 129 23.14 -17.78 21.45
N VAL A 130 23.19 -16.49 21.75
CA VAL A 130 22.27 -15.49 21.18
C VAL A 130 22.45 -15.39 19.67
N GLN A 131 23.69 -15.37 19.18
CA GLN A 131 23.98 -15.30 17.75
C GLN A 131 23.50 -16.55 17.01
N ARG A 132 23.70 -17.75 17.58
CA ARG A 132 23.17 -19.00 17.02
C ARG A 132 21.63 -18.98 16.95
N ARG A 133 20.95 -18.50 18.00
CA ARG A 133 19.49 -18.36 18.00
C ARG A 133 18.99 -17.33 17.00
N GLN A 134 19.77 -16.26 16.77
CA GLN A 134 19.45 -15.25 15.76
C GLN A 134 19.56 -15.84 14.34
N GLU A 135 20.57 -16.67 14.08
CA GLU A 135 20.73 -17.38 12.80
C GLU A 135 19.62 -18.42 12.58
N GLU A 136 19.26 -19.20 13.61
CA GLU A 136 18.11 -20.10 13.58
C GLU A 136 16.79 -19.36 13.32
N TRP A 137 16.63 -18.16 13.91
CA TRP A 137 15.46 -17.31 13.67
C TRP A 137 15.41 -16.78 12.23
N ASN A 138 16.52 -16.26 11.72
CA ASN A 138 16.61 -15.79 10.33
C ASN A 138 16.26 -16.93 9.36
N ALA A 139 16.82 -18.12 9.58
CA ALA A 139 16.52 -19.30 8.76
C ALA A 139 15.04 -19.72 8.84
N ALA A 140 14.42 -19.66 10.02
CA ALA A 140 12.99 -19.97 10.19
C ALA A 140 12.09 -18.94 9.50
N VAL A 141 12.41 -17.65 9.61
CA VAL A 141 11.67 -16.55 8.96
C VAL A 141 11.80 -16.63 7.44
N ASP A 142 13.00 -16.94 6.92
CA ASP A 142 13.21 -17.12 5.49
C ASP A 142 12.46 -18.35 4.96
N GLY A 143 12.40 -19.44 5.73
CA GLY A 143 11.57 -20.60 5.42
C GLY A 143 10.07 -20.28 5.36
N GLU A 144 9.56 -19.45 6.28
CA GLU A 144 8.16 -18.99 6.24
C GLU A 144 7.89 -18.01 5.10
N ARG A 145 8.82 -17.08 4.81
CA ARG A 145 8.76 -16.21 3.64
C ARG A 145 8.71 -17.00 2.34
N GLN A 146 9.50 -18.06 2.23
CA GLN A 146 9.51 -18.92 1.05
C GLN A 146 8.18 -19.64 0.87
N LYS A 147 7.58 -20.17 1.95
CA LYS A 147 6.23 -20.76 1.92
C LYS A 147 5.14 -19.76 1.50
N VAL A 148 5.27 -18.49 1.90
CA VAL A 148 4.35 -17.43 1.46
C VAL A 148 4.55 -17.11 -0.02
N LYS A 149 5.80 -17.03 -0.50
CA LYS A 149 6.10 -16.87 -1.92
C LYS A 149 5.56 -18.02 -2.76
N GLU A 150 5.72 -19.27 -2.30
CA GLU A 150 5.15 -20.46 -2.95
C GLU A 150 3.62 -20.41 -2.97
N ALA A 151 2.97 -20.02 -1.88
CA ALA A 151 1.51 -19.86 -1.85
C ALA A 151 1.02 -18.79 -2.83
N ILE A 152 1.74 -17.67 -2.96
CA ILE A 152 1.43 -16.62 -3.92
C ILE A 152 1.68 -17.10 -5.36
N ALA A 153 2.77 -17.81 -5.62
CA ALA A 153 3.07 -18.37 -6.94
C ALA A 153 2.01 -19.39 -7.37
N ASN A 154 1.60 -20.29 -6.47
CA ASN A 154 0.50 -21.24 -6.71
C ASN A 154 -0.83 -20.52 -6.98
N LEU A 155 -1.09 -19.41 -6.30
CA LEU A 155 -2.29 -18.59 -6.52
C LEU A 155 -2.27 -17.90 -7.89
N GLN A 156 -1.13 -17.34 -8.29
CA GLN A 156 -0.94 -16.74 -9.62
C GLN A 156 -1.10 -17.79 -10.73
N GLN A 157 -0.54 -18.98 -10.53
CA GLN A 157 -0.68 -20.09 -11.47
C GLN A 157 -2.13 -20.63 -11.53
N GLY A 158 -2.83 -20.69 -10.40
CA GLY A 158 -4.25 -21.03 -10.34
C GLY A 158 -5.12 -20.02 -11.10
N LEU A 159 -4.87 -18.72 -10.93
CA LEU A 159 -5.54 -17.66 -11.69
C LEU A 159 -5.26 -17.75 -13.18
N TYR A 160 -4.02 -18.05 -13.56
CA TYR A 160 -3.64 -18.23 -14.95
C TYR A 160 -4.38 -19.42 -15.58
N ASN A 161 -4.42 -20.58 -14.90
CA ASN A 161 -5.13 -21.76 -15.36
C ASN A 161 -6.64 -21.52 -15.46
N LEU A 162 -7.23 -20.84 -14.47
CA LEU A 162 -8.66 -20.48 -14.49
C LEU A 162 -8.99 -19.58 -15.68
N ASN A 163 -8.17 -18.55 -15.92
CA ASN A 163 -8.34 -17.64 -17.05
C ASN A 163 -8.15 -18.38 -18.39
N HIS A 164 -7.22 -19.33 -18.44
CA HIS A 164 -6.97 -20.13 -19.63
C HIS A 164 -8.13 -21.08 -19.94
N HIS A 165 -8.71 -21.74 -18.93
CA HIS A 165 -9.91 -22.55 -19.09
C HIS A 165 -11.12 -21.71 -19.50
N LEU A 166 -11.35 -20.56 -18.85
CA LEU A 166 -12.43 -19.64 -19.24
C LEU A 166 -12.29 -19.15 -20.68
N SER A 167 -11.06 -18.86 -21.12
CA SER A 167 -10.79 -18.45 -22.50
C SER A 167 -10.96 -19.59 -23.50
N GLY A 168 -10.61 -20.82 -23.10
CA GLY A 168 -10.81 -22.04 -23.89
C GLY A 168 -12.29 -22.36 -24.08
N ASP A 169 -13.06 -22.36 -23.00
CA ASP A 169 -14.49 -22.67 -23.02
C ASP A 169 -15.28 -21.60 -23.80
N LEU A 170 -14.91 -20.32 -23.67
CA LEU A 170 -15.47 -19.23 -24.49
C LEU A 170 -15.08 -19.37 -25.97
N GLY A 171 -13.86 -19.84 -26.25
CA GLY A 171 -13.40 -20.14 -27.60
C GLY A 171 -14.19 -21.27 -28.25
N GLU A 172 -14.48 -22.33 -27.49
CA GLU A 172 -15.28 -23.47 -27.94
C GLU A 172 -16.72 -23.05 -28.22
N VAL A 173 -17.37 -22.31 -27.31
CA VAL A 173 -18.72 -21.76 -27.53
C VAL A 173 -18.75 -20.84 -28.75
N ARG A 174 -17.74 -20.00 -28.94
CA ARG A 174 -17.64 -19.13 -30.12
C ARG A 174 -17.46 -19.94 -31.41
N SER A 175 -16.66 -21.00 -31.39
CA SER A 175 -16.47 -21.88 -32.54
C SER A 175 -17.74 -22.67 -32.88
N GLN A 176 -18.52 -23.09 -31.88
CA GLN A 176 -19.81 -23.76 -32.08
C GLN A 176 -20.84 -22.79 -32.68
N ILE A 177 -20.92 -21.55 -32.20
CA ILE A 177 -21.75 -20.50 -32.79
C ILE A 177 -21.35 -20.24 -34.25
N GLN A 178 -20.05 -20.20 -34.54
CA GLN A 178 -19.54 -19.94 -35.88
C GLN A 178 -19.75 -21.14 -36.83
N ALA A 179 -19.67 -22.38 -36.33
CA ALA A 179 -20.00 -23.60 -37.08
C ALA A 179 -21.51 -23.70 -37.37
N ILE A 180 -22.37 -23.28 -36.44
CA ILE A 180 -23.81 -23.15 -36.67
C ILE A 180 -24.07 -22.09 -37.75
N HIS A 181 -23.33 -20.98 -37.71
CA HIS A 181 -23.49 -19.92 -38.70
C HIS A 181 -23.00 -20.32 -40.11
N LEU A 182 -21.87 -21.05 -40.22
CA LEU A 182 -21.37 -21.55 -41.51
C LEU A 182 -22.22 -22.70 -42.08
N SER A 183 -22.77 -23.58 -41.23
CA SER A 183 -23.66 -24.65 -41.70
C SER A 183 -24.99 -24.15 -42.25
N LEU A 184 -25.38 -22.92 -41.90
CA LEU A 184 -26.54 -22.21 -42.47
C LEU A 184 -26.23 -21.48 -43.80
N SER A 185 -24.99 -21.49 -44.30
CA SER A 185 -24.57 -20.58 -45.39
C SER A 185 -23.98 -21.25 -46.65
N LEU A 186 -24.25 -22.54 -46.93
CA LEU A 186 -23.84 -23.17 -48.19
C LEU A 186 -24.98 -23.97 -48.86
N PRO A 187 -25.18 -23.81 -50.18
CA PRO A 187 -26.19 -24.55 -50.95
C PRO A 187 -25.64 -25.94 -51.32
N SER A 188 -26.20 -26.98 -50.71
CA SER A 188 -25.88 -28.39 -50.98
C SER A 188 -27.17 -29.20 -51.09
N PRO A 189 -27.23 -30.25 -51.94
CA PRO A 189 -28.43 -31.09 -52.14
C PRO A 189 -28.94 -31.83 -50.90
N GLN A 190 -28.23 -31.76 -49.75
CA GLN A 190 -28.75 -32.19 -48.46
C GLN A 190 -29.82 -31.23 -47.89
N VAL A 191 -29.90 -29.99 -48.40
CA VAL A 191 -30.94 -29.01 -48.04
C VAL A 191 -32.32 -29.45 -48.54
N ASP A 192 -32.43 -30.22 -49.61
CA ASP A 192 -33.73 -30.71 -50.10
C ASP A 192 -34.23 -31.92 -49.30
N GLU A 193 -33.33 -32.66 -48.66
CA GLU A 193 -33.69 -33.73 -47.72
C GLU A 193 -34.03 -33.15 -46.35
N VAL A 194 -33.28 -32.15 -45.87
CA VAL A 194 -33.61 -31.41 -44.66
C VAL A 194 -34.87 -30.58 -44.85
N LYS A 195 -35.15 -29.99 -46.03
CA LYS A 195 -36.44 -29.36 -46.34
C LYS A 195 -37.57 -30.37 -46.35
N ARG A 196 -37.37 -31.59 -46.86
CA ARG A 196 -38.37 -32.66 -46.78
C ARG A 196 -38.61 -33.12 -45.35
N GLN A 197 -37.57 -33.19 -44.52
CA GLN A 197 -37.69 -33.50 -43.10
C GLN A 197 -38.33 -32.36 -42.31
N ILE A 198 -38.05 -31.10 -42.64
CA ILE A 198 -38.71 -29.92 -42.08
C ILE A 198 -40.17 -29.89 -42.48
N VAL A 199 -40.55 -30.16 -43.73
CA VAL A 199 -41.96 -30.25 -44.16
C VAL A 199 -42.69 -31.41 -43.47
N ARG A 200 -42.01 -32.54 -43.22
CA ARG A 200 -42.56 -33.68 -42.49
C ARG A 200 -42.72 -33.38 -40.99
N LEU A 201 -41.73 -32.74 -40.38
CA LEU A 201 -41.79 -32.25 -39.00
C LEU A 201 -42.81 -31.11 -38.84
N GLN A 202 -43.02 -30.26 -39.85
CA GLN A 202 -44.06 -29.24 -39.85
C GLN A 202 -45.45 -29.87 -40.01
N ALA A 203 -45.59 -30.95 -40.78
CA ALA A 203 -46.84 -31.70 -40.85
C ALA A 203 -47.15 -32.44 -39.53
N GLU A 204 -46.13 -32.99 -38.86
CA GLU A 204 -46.27 -33.60 -37.53
C GLU A 204 -46.52 -32.56 -36.43
N LEU A 205 -45.85 -31.39 -36.49
CA LEU A 205 -46.13 -30.25 -35.62
C LEU A 205 -47.51 -29.66 -35.85
N ASN A 206 -48.02 -29.63 -37.08
CA ASN A 206 -49.38 -29.20 -37.37
C ASN A 206 -50.42 -30.24 -36.89
N GLN A 207 -50.10 -31.53 -36.91
CA GLN A 207 -50.94 -32.57 -36.28
C GLN A 207 -50.89 -32.54 -34.74
N ILE A 208 -49.77 -32.09 -34.16
CA ILE A 208 -49.65 -31.83 -32.72
C ILE A 208 -50.35 -30.51 -32.36
N ALA A 209 -50.31 -29.50 -33.22
CA ALA A 209 -51.04 -28.24 -33.07
C ALA A 209 -52.56 -28.43 -33.20
N ASP A 210 -53.03 -29.31 -34.10
CA ASP A 210 -54.45 -29.70 -34.19
C ASP A 210 -54.90 -30.56 -32.99
N ARG A 211 -53.97 -31.26 -32.33
CA ARG A 211 -54.21 -31.94 -31.03
C ARG A 211 -54.04 -31.01 -29.83
N ALA A 212 -53.41 -29.86 -30.01
CA ALA A 212 -53.23 -28.81 -29.02
C ALA A 212 -54.24 -27.67 -29.23
N ALA A 213 -55.47 -28.01 -29.61
CA ALA A 213 -56.64 -27.13 -29.47
C ALA A 213 -57.06 -26.89 -28.00
N ASP A 214 -56.18 -27.16 -27.04
CA ASP A 214 -56.23 -26.70 -25.64
C ASP A 214 -55.04 -25.74 -25.35
N GLY A 215 -54.74 -24.85 -26.30
CA GLY A 215 -53.60 -23.92 -26.29
C GLY A 215 -53.61 -22.85 -25.19
N GLU A 216 -54.73 -22.58 -24.53
CA GLU A 216 -54.78 -21.60 -23.42
C GLU A 216 -54.01 -22.06 -22.16
N ARG A 217 -53.77 -23.37 -21.99
CA ARG A 217 -53.11 -23.89 -20.78
C ARG A 217 -51.58 -23.80 -20.80
N LEU A 218 -50.95 -23.81 -21.98
CA LEU A 218 -49.48 -23.80 -22.06
C LEU A 218 -48.90 -22.39 -21.98
N ASP A 219 -49.57 -21.40 -22.58
CA ASP A 219 -49.16 -20.00 -22.46
C ASP A 219 -49.34 -19.49 -21.03
N ALA A 220 -50.42 -19.90 -20.35
CA ALA A 220 -50.61 -19.60 -18.92
C ALA A 220 -49.52 -20.22 -18.03
N GLN A 221 -49.02 -21.42 -18.37
CA GLN A 221 -47.96 -22.08 -17.60
C GLN A 221 -46.58 -21.45 -17.84
N LEU A 222 -46.29 -20.98 -19.06
CA LEU A 222 -45.06 -20.27 -19.37
C LEU A 222 -45.02 -18.88 -18.70
N GLU A 223 -46.13 -18.14 -18.74
CA GLU A 223 -46.25 -16.86 -18.07
C GLU A 223 -46.14 -17.01 -16.54
N GLU A 224 -46.73 -18.08 -15.96
CA GLU A 224 -46.59 -18.39 -14.54
C GLU A 224 -45.14 -18.77 -14.16
N LEU A 225 -44.41 -19.45 -15.04
CA LEU A 225 -43.01 -19.82 -14.80
C LEU A 225 -42.07 -18.61 -14.86
N GLU A 226 -42.25 -17.72 -15.84
CA GLU A 226 -41.49 -16.47 -15.94
C GLU A 226 -41.75 -15.58 -14.72
N THR A 227 -43.00 -15.52 -14.27
CA THR A 227 -43.37 -14.78 -13.06
C THR A 227 -42.73 -15.37 -11.81
N HIS A 228 -42.64 -16.70 -11.70
CA HIS A 228 -41.96 -17.38 -10.60
C HIS A 228 -40.44 -17.14 -10.60
N VAL A 229 -39.80 -17.17 -11.78
CA VAL A 229 -38.36 -16.90 -11.90
C VAL A 229 -38.04 -15.45 -11.54
N ALA A 230 -38.83 -14.49 -12.02
CA ALA A 230 -38.68 -13.08 -11.65
C ALA A 230 -38.86 -12.86 -10.13
N LYS A 231 -39.86 -13.53 -9.53
CA LYS A 231 -40.12 -13.46 -8.08
C LYS A 231 -39.00 -14.07 -7.24
N LEU A 232 -38.40 -15.18 -7.69
CA LEU A 232 -37.26 -15.82 -7.03
C LEU A 232 -35.99 -14.97 -7.13
N ALA A 233 -35.71 -14.38 -8.29
CA ALA A 233 -34.60 -13.46 -8.47
C ALA A 233 -34.76 -12.22 -7.58
N GLN A 234 -35.96 -11.65 -7.53
CA GLN A 234 -36.30 -10.53 -6.65
C GLN A 234 -36.14 -10.91 -5.16
N GLN A 235 -36.64 -12.08 -4.74
CA GLN A 235 -36.50 -12.56 -3.36
C GLN A 235 -35.04 -12.80 -2.96
N GLN A 236 -34.21 -13.33 -3.86
CA GLN A 236 -32.77 -13.47 -3.59
C GLN A 236 -32.08 -12.11 -3.48
N GLN A 237 -32.43 -11.17 -4.35
CA GLN A 237 -31.87 -9.82 -4.32
C GLN A 237 -32.27 -9.06 -3.05
N ASP A 238 -33.54 -9.17 -2.64
CA ASP A 238 -34.06 -8.56 -1.41
C ASP A 238 -33.51 -9.22 -0.14
N SER A 239 -33.17 -10.51 -0.20
CA SER A 239 -32.57 -11.24 0.93
C SER A 239 -31.06 -10.97 1.08
N LEU A 240 -30.33 -10.77 -0.03
CA LEU A 240 -28.87 -10.60 -0.02
C LEU A 240 -28.42 -9.14 0.14
N GLN A 241 -29.19 -8.17 -0.37
CA GLN A 241 -28.89 -6.74 -0.25
C GLN A 241 -28.66 -6.28 1.20
N PRO A 242 -29.51 -6.65 2.19
CA PRO A 242 -29.32 -6.26 3.58
C PRO A 242 -28.01 -6.80 4.16
N GLY A 243 -27.64 -8.04 3.80
CA GLY A 243 -26.41 -8.70 4.25
C GLY A 243 -25.15 -8.01 3.72
N LEU A 244 -25.12 -7.68 2.42
CA LEU A 244 -24.01 -6.94 1.81
C LEU A 244 -23.88 -5.53 2.38
N LYS A 245 -25.00 -4.84 2.61
CA LYS A 245 -25.02 -3.51 3.22
C LYS A 245 -24.55 -3.54 4.68
N TYR A 246 -24.91 -4.58 5.43
CA TYR A 246 -24.40 -4.82 6.78
C TYR A 246 -22.91 -5.10 6.77
N LEU A 247 -22.43 -5.99 5.91
CA LEU A 247 -21.03 -6.37 5.81
C LEU A 247 -20.14 -5.19 5.38
N ALA A 248 -20.57 -4.38 4.41
CA ALA A 248 -19.88 -3.15 4.03
C ALA A 248 -19.80 -2.13 5.18
N ARG A 249 -20.87 -1.98 5.98
CA ARG A 249 -20.84 -1.13 7.18
C ARG A 249 -19.91 -1.69 8.26
N SER A 250 -19.90 -3.01 8.46
CA SER A 250 -19.04 -3.68 9.45
C SER A 250 -17.56 -3.56 9.08
N ILE A 251 -17.22 -3.72 7.78
CA ILE A 251 -15.86 -3.49 7.27
C ILE A 251 -15.48 -2.03 7.45
N LYS A 252 -16.36 -1.07 7.11
CA LYS A 252 -16.09 0.35 7.31
C LYS A 252 -15.88 0.68 8.79
N LYS A 253 -16.69 0.10 9.70
CA LYS A 253 -16.53 0.25 11.15
C LYS A 253 -15.22 -0.35 11.67
N LEU A 254 -14.81 -1.51 11.16
CA LEU A 254 -13.51 -2.11 11.51
C LEU A 254 -12.34 -1.30 10.96
N GLN A 255 -12.45 -0.77 9.74
CA GLN A 255 -11.43 0.11 9.16
C GLN A 255 -11.32 1.42 9.94
N THR A 256 -12.44 2.03 10.35
CA THR A 256 -12.42 3.24 11.21
C THR A 256 -11.92 2.91 12.61
N ALA A 257 -12.35 1.80 13.22
CA ALA A 257 -11.84 1.38 14.52
C ALA A 257 -10.33 1.12 14.45
N ILE A 258 -9.83 0.38 13.47
CA ILE A 258 -8.40 0.18 13.26
C ILE A 258 -7.71 1.52 12.98
N ALA A 259 -8.26 2.42 12.17
CA ALA A 259 -7.64 3.72 11.89
C ALA A 259 -7.63 4.67 13.12
N GLU A 260 -8.62 4.59 14.00
CA GLU A 260 -8.74 5.38 15.23
C GLU A 260 -7.95 4.78 16.40
N GLU A 261 -7.93 3.45 16.56
CA GLU A 261 -7.17 2.75 17.61
C GLU A 261 -5.68 2.64 17.27
N SER A 262 -5.29 2.75 15.99
CA SER A 262 -3.91 2.57 15.53
C SER A 262 -3.09 3.86 15.35
N LYS A 263 -3.57 5.03 15.82
CA LYS A 263 -2.79 6.27 15.97
C LYS A 263 -2.98 6.86 17.39
N PRO A 264 -1.97 7.39 18.13
CA PRO A 264 -0.51 7.27 18.05
C PRO A 264 0.06 6.65 19.36
N GLN A 265 -0.64 5.73 20.03
CA GLN A 265 -0.14 5.22 21.32
C GLN A 265 1.21 4.48 21.17
N TRP A 266 1.35 3.66 20.13
CA TRP A 266 2.61 2.96 19.87
C TRP A 266 3.74 3.91 19.41
N ALA A 267 3.40 4.99 18.69
CA ALA A 267 4.38 5.99 18.25
C ALA A 267 4.87 6.79 19.46
N ALA A 268 3.96 7.26 20.31
CA ALA A 268 4.29 7.92 21.57
C ALA A 268 5.09 7.02 22.53
N ASP A 269 4.77 5.73 22.62
CA ASP A 269 5.55 4.77 23.42
C ASP A 269 6.96 4.55 22.84
N LEU A 270 7.11 4.59 21.52
CA LEU A 270 8.40 4.44 20.87
C LEU A 270 9.24 5.72 21.01
N ASP A 271 8.63 6.89 20.84
CA ASP A 271 9.26 8.20 21.10
C ASP A 271 9.79 8.26 22.53
N ARG A 272 8.96 7.90 23.53
CA ARG A 272 9.39 7.83 24.93
C ARG A 272 10.59 6.89 25.13
N ARG A 273 10.60 5.73 24.48
CA ARG A 273 11.73 4.78 24.57
C ARG A 273 12.98 5.28 23.88
N LEU A 274 12.85 6.04 22.78
CA LEU A 274 14.00 6.65 22.09
C LEU A 274 14.60 7.75 22.96
N GLU A 275 13.78 8.58 23.59
CA GLU A 275 14.22 9.64 24.53
C GLU A 275 14.92 9.06 25.78
N GLU A 276 14.51 7.88 26.27
CA GLU A 276 15.17 7.23 27.40
C GLU A 276 16.58 6.69 27.07
N ILE A 277 16.85 6.37 25.80
CA ILE A 277 18.08 5.68 25.38
C ILE A 277 19.10 6.65 24.79
N LEU A 278 18.66 7.73 24.16
CA LEU A 278 19.51 8.60 23.36
C LEU A 278 19.49 10.05 23.89
N PRO A 279 20.64 10.76 23.86
CA PRO A 279 20.71 12.15 24.30
C PRO A 279 20.10 13.14 23.29
N TYR A 280 19.42 12.64 22.26
CA TYR A 280 18.85 13.43 21.16
C TYR A 280 17.33 13.31 21.18
N ARG A 281 16.66 14.34 20.66
CA ARG A 281 15.20 14.30 20.52
C ARG A 281 14.86 13.50 19.28
N TYR A 282 13.92 12.58 19.43
CA TYR A 282 13.36 11.81 18.33
C TYR A 282 11.85 11.86 18.42
N GLN A 283 11.19 12.09 17.29
CA GLN A 283 9.74 12.07 17.23
C GLN A 283 9.28 11.45 15.90
N LEU A 284 8.39 10.48 15.97
CA LEU A 284 7.72 9.96 14.79
C LEU A 284 6.62 10.93 14.33
N VAL A 285 6.76 11.46 13.12
CA VAL A 285 5.84 12.42 12.52
C VAL A 285 4.95 11.71 11.52
N MET A 286 3.64 11.67 11.79
CA MET A 286 2.64 11.08 10.88
C MET A 286 1.67 12.12 10.30
N GLU A 287 1.98 13.39 10.51
CA GLU A 287 1.20 14.55 10.08
C GLU A 287 1.79 15.12 8.79
N SER A 288 1.08 16.07 8.19
CA SER A 288 1.57 16.78 7.01
C SER A 288 2.96 17.38 7.31
N PRO A 289 3.92 17.31 6.38
CA PRO A 289 5.24 17.92 6.54
C PRO A 289 5.18 19.46 6.43
N MET A 290 4.08 20.02 5.94
CA MET A 290 3.96 21.47 5.67
C MET A 290 4.22 22.37 6.87
N PRO A 291 3.67 22.11 8.08
CA PRO A 291 3.98 22.91 9.26
C PRO A 291 5.48 22.92 9.58
N TRP A 292 6.18 21.80 9.37
CA TRP A 292 7.62 21.70 9.58
C TRP A 292 8.42 22.48 8.53
N VAL A 293 7.95 22.50 7.27
CA VAL A 293 8.57 23.33 6.21
C VAL A 293 8.44 24.81 6.56
N LEU A 294 7.24 25.26 6.97
CA LEU A 294 7.01 26.64 7.37
C LEU A 294 7.84 27.00 8.62
N GLN A 295 7.91 26.10 9.60
CA GLN A 295 8.72 26.28 10.79
C GLN A 295 10.22 26.38 10.44
N ALA A 296 10.75 25.51 9.59
CA ALA A 296 12.14 25.58 9.15
C ALA A 296 12.44 26.91 8.44
N LEU A 297 11.55 27.35 7.55
CA LEU A 297 11.70 28.63 6.87
C LEU A 297 11.57 29.83 7.81
N GLU A 298 10.86 29.71 8.93
CA GLU A 298 10.71 30.78 9.93
C GLU A 298 11.91 30.83 10.90
N GLU A 299 12.35 29.68 11.41
CA GLU A 299 13.34 29.56 12.49
C GLU A 299 14.80 29.55 12.01
N ALA A 300 15.05 29.14 10.76
CA ALA A 300 16.42 28.96 10.29
C ALA A 300 17.27 30.24 10.34
N ALA A 301 18.52 30.07 10.74
CA ALA A 301 19.52 31.12 10.83
C ALA A 301 20.48 31.14 9.63
N GLU A 302 20.83 29.98 9.07
CA GLU A 302 21.89 29.85 8.07
C GLU A 302 21.42 29.19 6.76
N GLU A 303 20.90 27.97 6.83
CA GLU A 303 20.50 27.16 5.68
C GLU A 303 19.26 26.28 5.96
N VAL A 304 18.33 26.26 5.01
CA VAL A 304 17.25 25.27 4.94
C VAL A 304 17.48 24.36 3.76
N LEU A 305 17.47 23.04 4.00
CA LEU A 305 17.54 22.03 2.95
C LEU A 305 16.20 21.29 2.86
N ILE A 306 15.58 21.33 1.68
CA ILE A 306 14.35 20.60 1.37
C ILE A 306 14.65 19.60 0.25
N VAL A 307 14.44 18.32 0.49
CA VAL A 307 14.47 17.27 -0.54
C VAL A 307 13.08 16.69 -0.67
N SER A 308 12.51 16.84 -1.87
CA SER A 308 11.13 16.45 -2.16
C SER A 308 11.07 15.83 -3.56
N PRO A 309 10.65 14.56 -3.72
CA PRO A 309 10.59 13.93 -5.05
C PRO A 309 9.69 14.72 -6.02
N GLN A 310 8.67 15.39 -5.49
CA GLN A 310 7.73 16.20 -6.24
C GLN A 310 7.72 17.64 -5.71
N VAL A 311 7.41 18.59 -6.58
CA VAL A 311 7.30 20.02 -6.27
C VAL A 311 6.07 20.58 -6.99
N SER A 312 4.93 20.50 -6.32
CA SER A 312 3.62 20.79 -6.90
C SER A 312 3.02 22.08 -6.33
N ARG A 313 2.37 22.88 -7.19
CA ARG A 313 1.51 23.99 -6.76
C ARG A 313 0.23 23.52 -6.09
N LEU A 314 -0.11 22.23 -6.24
CA LEU A 314 -1.27 21.61 -5.62
C LEU A 314 -1.00 21.20 -4.17
N ALA A 315 0.22 21.43 -3.66
CA ALA A 315 0.48 21.32 -2.23
C ALA A 315 -0.44 22.28 -1.46
N ALA A 316 -0.97 21.82 -0.33
CA ALA A 316 -1.70 22.68 0.57
C ALA A 316 -0.79 23.86 0.97
N ASP A 317 -1.33 25.08 0.97
CA ASP A 317 -0.60 26.29 1.35
C ASP A 317 0.65 26.59 0.50
N PHE A 318 0.67 26.18 -0.77
CA PHE A 318 1.80 26.47 -1.66
C PHE A 318 2.13 27.98 -1.73
N ASP A 319 1.12 28.85 -1.88
CA ASP A 319 1.33 30.30 -1.97
C ASP A 319 1.97 30.84 -0.68
N ARG A 320 1.47 30.41 0.49
CA ARG A 320 2.06 30.76 1.79
C ARG A 320 3.50 30.23 1.93
N THR A 321 3.78 29.05 1.40
CA THR A 321 5.13 28.47 1.40
C THR A 321 6.08 29.29 0.54
N ILE A 322 5.61 29.78 -0.61
CA ILE A 322 6.38 30.70 -1.46
C ILE A 322 6.63 32.03 -0.74
N GLU A 323 5.64 32.60 -0.06
CA GLU A 323 5.80 33.82 0.73
C GLU A 323 6.84 33.65 1.85
N GLN A 324 6.79 32.52 2.60
CA GLN A 324 7.78 32.23 3.63
C GLN A 324 9.18 31.95 3.06
N LEU A 325 9.24 31.31 1.90
CA LEU A 325 10.49 31.09 1.18
C LEU A 325 11.12 32.43 0.74
N GLU A 326 10.33 33.36 0.20
CA GLU A 326 10.78 34.72 -0.14
C GLU A 326 11.26 35.45 1.12
N ALA A 327 10.49 35.43 2.21
CA ALA A 327 10.88 36.05 3.47
C ALA A 327 12.20 35.50 4.02
N ALA A 328 12.40 34.18 4.00
CA ALA A 328 13.66 33.56 4.43
C ALA A 328 14.85 34.00 3.55
N LEU A 329 14.66 34.03 2.23
CA LEU A 329 15.69 34.48 1.28
C LEU A 329 16.02 35.97 1.45
N GLU A 330 15.05 36.82 1.77
CA GLU A 330 15.24 38.23 2.08
C GLU A 330 16.02 38.46 3.37
N ARG A 331 15.82 37.59 4.39
CA ARG A 331 16.67 37.54 5.59
C ARG A 331 18.10 37.06 5.30
N GLY A 332 18.36 36.59 4.08
CA GLY A 332 19.67 36.10 3.67
C GLY A 332 19.94 34.65 4.07
N ILE A 333 18.91 33.88 4.40
CA ILE A 333 19.06 32.44 4.67
C ILE A 333 19.30 31.73 3.33
N ALA A 334 20.22 30.76 3.30
CA ALA A 334 20.42 29.91 2.13
C ALA A 334 19.28 28.88 2.07
N VAL A 335 18.66 28.70 0.90
CA VAL A 335 17.64 27.66 0.74
C VAL A 335 18.01 26.73 -0.39
N SER A 336 18.11 25.45 -0.08
CA SER A 336 18.54 24.39 -0.97
C SER A 336 17.37 23.45 -1.23
N ILE A 337 16.87 23.36 -2.46
CA ILE A 337 15.78 22.47 -2.84
C ILE A 337 16.28 21.39 -3.81
N GLY A 338 16.35 20.16 -3.32
CA GLY A 338 16.55 18.94 -4.09
C GLY A 338 15.22 18.36 -4.55
N TRP A 339 15.08 18.07 -5.85
CA TRP A 339 13.80 17.61 -6.37
C TRP A 339 13.92 16.59 -7.51
N GLY A 340 12.78 16.00 -7.88
CA GLY A 340 12.63 15.11 -9.02
C GLY A 340 12.73 13.64 -8.64
N ASP A 341 11.74 12.85 -9.08
CA ASP A 341 11.77 11.40 -9.04
C ASP A 341 12.54 10.85 -10.25
N ARG A 342 13.38 9.83 -10.04
CA ARG A 342 14.10 9.15 -11.12
C ARG A 342 13.16 8.61 -12.20
N ALA A 343 11.96 8.17 -11.82
CA ALA A 343 10.98 7.64 -12.76
C ALA A 343 10.50 8.68 -13.78
N ASP A 344 10.60 9.97 -13.44
CA ASP A 344 10.10 11.09 -14.22
C ASP A 344 11.18 11.79 -15.04
N ILE A 345 12.44 11.33 -14.93
CA ILE A 345 13.60 11.88 -15.62
C ILE A 345 13.95 11.01 -16.84
N GLY A 346 13.80 11.59 -18.03
CA GLY A 346 14.18 11.02 -19.31
C GLY A 346 15.52 11.54 -19.83
N LYS A 347 16.11 10.78 -20.77
CA LYS A 347 17.20 11.25 -21.63
C LYS A 347 16.67 12.24 -22.69
N ALA A 348 17.57 12.98 -23.33
CA ALA A 348 17.27 14.02 -24.33
C ALA A 348 16.30 13.57 -25.45
N ASP A 349 16.36 12.30 -25.82
CA ASP A 349 15.58 11.63 -26.86
C ASP A 349 14.22 11.10 -26.35
N ASN A 350 14.00 11.02 -25.03
CA ASN A 350 12.76 10.50 -24.48
C ASN A 350 11.67 11.59 -24.40
N ALA A 351 10.84 11.63 -25.42
CA ALA A 351 9.73 12.58 -25.53
C ALA A 351 8.57 12.36 -24.54
N THR A 352 8.59 11.31 -23.73
CA THR A 352 7.43 10.96 -22.86
C THR A 352 7.55 11.48 -21.44
N LYS A 353 8.76 11.81 -20.99
CA LYS A 353 9.01 12.18 -19.59
C LYS A 353 8.86 13.69 -19.35
N PRO A 354 8.34 14.11 -18.19
CA PRO A 354 8.17 15.51 -17.84
C PRO A 354 9.50 16.24 -17.64
N ILE A 355 10.57 15.52 -17.30
CA ILE A 355 11.90 16.09 -17.13
C ILE A 355 12.85 15.43 -18.13
N THR A 356 13.58 16.23 -18.89
CA THR A 356 14.52 15.76 -19.91
C THR A 356 15.93 16.26 -19.57
N LEU A 357 16.90 15.35 -19.46
CA LEU A 357 18.31 15.71 -19.30
C LEU A 357 18.90 16.13 -20.65
N LYS A 358 19.66 17.23 -20.66
CA LYS A 358 20.37 17.76 -21.83
C LYS A 358 21.85 17.99 -21.50
N PRO A 359 22.74 18.00 -22.51
CA PRO A 359 24.08 18.56 -22.32
C PRO A 359 23.91 19.99 -21.79
N GLY A 360 24.41 20.23 -20.58
CA GLY A 360 24.32 21.56 -19.99
C GLY A 360 23.13 21.82 -19.07
N GLY A 361 22.17 20.91 -18.93
CA GLY A 361 20.91 21.26 -18.26
C GLY A 361 19.92 20.13 -18.05
N TRP A 362 18.84 20.47 -17.37
CA TRP A 362 17.57 19.74 -17.44
C TRP A 362 16.52 20.69 -18.03
N ARG A 363 15.51 20.11 -18.67
CA ARG A 363 14.34 20.83 -19.17
C ARG A 363 13.09 20.22 -18.60
N TYR A 364 12.21 21.08 -18.08
CA TYR A 364 10.87 20.71 -17.65
C TYR A 364 9.87 20.91 -18.80
N HIS A 365 9.01 19.92 -19.00
CA HIS A 365 8.00 19.85 -20.05
C HIS A 365 6.61 19.82 -19.40
N ARG A 366 5.99 20.99 -19.25
CA ARG A 366 4.70 21.14 -18.57
C ARG A 366 3.60 20.30 -19.22
N GLU A 367 3.63 20.20 -20.54
CA GLU A 367 2.68 19.43 -21.35
C GLU A 367 2.75 17.91 -21.10
N ARG A 368 3.84 17.42 -20.49
CA ARG A 368 4.07 16.01 -20.18
C ARG A 368 3.85 15.69 -18.70
N ASP A 369 3.72 16.70 -17.85
CA ASP A 369 3.42 16.55 -16.42
C ASP A 369 1.91 16.51 -16.18
N LEU A 370 1.28 15.43 -16.64
CA LEU A 370 -0.17 15.24 -16.61
C LEU A 370 -0.74 15.34 -15.18
N HIS A 371 0.03 14.94 -14.19
CA HIS A 371 -0.36 14.95 -12.77
C HIS A 371 0.11 16.20 -12.02
N GLN A 372 0.76 17.15 -12.69
CA GLN A 372 1.24 18.40 -12.10
C GLN A 372 2.18 18.19 -10.91
N HIS A 373 2.97 17.11 -10.92
CA HIS A 373 3.95 16.79 -9.89
C HIS A 373 5.06 17.85 -9.77
N TYR A 374 5.30 18.60 -10.85
CA TYR A 374 6.37 19.59 -10.99
C TYR A 374 5.85 20.98 -11.36
N SER A 375 4.56 21.22 -11.14
CA SER A 375 3.91 22.50 -11.46
C SER A 375 4.50 23.71 -10.73
N ALA A 376 5.23 23.52 -9.62
CA ALA A 376 5.90 24.60 -8.89
C ALA A 376 7.21 25.08 -9.54
N ILE A 377 7.82 24.27 -10.41
CA ILE A 377 9.15 24.54 -10.98
C ILE A 377 9.28 25.91 -11.63
N PRO A 378 8.34 26.38 -12.48
CA PRO A 378 8.44 27.73 -13.07
C PRO A 378 8.56 28.83 -12.02
N LYS A 379 7.77 28.75 -10.93
CA LYS A 379 7.81 29.76 -9.87
C LYS A 379 9.12 29.73 -9.08
N LEU A 380 9.62 28.54 -8.78
CA LEU A 380 10.90 28.36 -8.11
C LEU A 380 12.06 28.87 -8.97
N LEU A 381 12.00 28.71 -10.30
CA LEU A 381 13.00 29.25 -11.21
C LEU A 381 12.98 30.80 -11.26
N GLU A 382 11.80 31.42 -11.27
CA GLU A 382 11.66 32.88 -11.13
C GLU A 382 12.26 33.39 -9.81
N LEU A 383 12.03 32.67 -8.71
CA LEU A 383 12.63 32.98 -7.41
C LEU A 383 14.15 32.85 -7.45
N LYS A 384 14.67 31.79 -8.06
CA LYS A 384 16.12 31.56 -8.17
C LYS A 384 16.82 32.68 -8.94
N GLN A 385 16.15 33.26 -9.96
CA GLN A 385 16.68 34.41 -10.68
C GLN A 385 16.80 35.66 -9.80
N ARG A 386 15.84 35.88 -8.89
CA ARG A 386 15.83 37.02 -7.96
C ARG A 386 16.77 36.82 -6.77
N TYR A 387 16.89 35.59 -6.27
CA TYR A 387 17.61 35.27 -5.04
C TYR A 387 18.70 34.21 -5.31
N PRO A 388 19.98 34.62 -5.46
CA PRO A 388 21.09 33.69 -5.72
C PRO A 388 21.33 32.67 -4.60
N LYS A 389 20.82 32.94 -3.39
CA LYS A 389 20.85 32.04 -2.24
C LYS A 389 19.87 30.86 -2.35
N LEU A 390 18.92 30.90 -3.30
CA LEU A 390 18.05 29.77 -3.62
C LEU A 390 18.76 28.81 -4.59
N ARG A 391 19.05 27.59 -4.15
CA ARG A 391 19.68 26.54 -4.94
C ARG A 391 18.65 25.48 -5.31
N LEU A 392 18.34 25.38 -6.60
CA LEU A 392 17.50 24.29 -7.13
C LEU A 392 18.36 23.22 -7.76
N LYS A 393 18.09 21.96 -7.41
CA LYS A 393 18.88 20.82 -7.88
C LYS A 393 18.02 19.61 -8.20
N LEU A 394 18.13 19.12 -9.44
CA LEU A 394 17.51 17.88 -9.87
C LEU A 394 18.31 16.69 -9.31
N LEU A 395 17.72 15.92 -8.41
CA LEU A 395 18.36 14.77 -7.75
C LEU A 395 17.97 13.44 -8.39
N GLY A 396 16.72 13.28 -8.81
CA GLY A 396 16.22 11.96 -9.22
C GLY A 396 16.17 10.98 -8.05
N SER A 397 15.70 11.43 -6.88
CA SER A 397 15.58 10.63 -5.67
C SER A 397 14.14 10.62 -5.18
N SER A 398 13.72 9.50 -4.61
CA SER A 398 12.47 9.36 -3.86
C SER A 398 12.61 9.75 -2.38
N ASP A 399 13.78 10.26 -1.98
CA ASP A 399 14.06 10.66 -0.60
C ASP A 399 13.19 11.86 -0.22
N THR A 400 12.56 11.79 0.95
CA THR A 400 11.94 12.94 1.63
C THR A 400 12.87 13.39 2.75
N LEU A 401 13.30 14.64 2.70
CA LEU A 401 14.18 15.22 3.71
C LEU A 401 13.85 16.70 3.92
N LEU A 402 13.89 17.14 5.17
CA LEU A 402 13.88 18.54 5.54
C LEU A 402 14.94 18.73 6.63
N VAL A 403 15.84 19.69 6.45
CA VAL A 403 16.88 20.04 7.44
C VAL A 403 16.80 21.53 7.69
N CYS A 404 16.81 21.91 8.97
CA CYS A 404 16.90 23.28 9.43
C CYS A 404 18.26 23.46 10.11
N ASP A 405 19.16 24.18 9.46
CA ASP A 405 20.53 24.41 9.91
C ASP A 405 21.25 23.10 10.34
N GLN A 406 21.88 23.12 11.51
CA GLN A 406 22.42 21.95 12.20
C GLN A 406 21.60 21.58 13.45
N ASP A 407 20.39 22.13 13.57
CA ASP A 407 19.56 22.01 14.77
C ASP A 407 18.69 20.77 14.72
N TRP A 408 18.00 20.55 13.60
CA TRP A 408 17.12 19.40 13.44
C TRP A 408 16.91 18.98 11.97
N MET A 409 16.46 17.74 11.82
CA MET A 409 16.10 17.15 10.54
C MET A 409 14.82 16.32 10.66
N LEU A 410 13.99 16.36 9.63
CA LEU A 410 12.86 15.47 9.39
C LEU A 410 13.15 14.60 8.16
N SER A 411 13.15 13.28 8.31
CA SER A 411 13.44 12.32 7.24
C SER A 411 12.29 11.35 7.03
N GLY A 412 11.93 11.11 5.77
CA GLY A 412 10.80 10.25 5.41
C GLY A 412 9.44 10.92 5.58
N GLY A 413 8.37 10.15 5.47
CA GLY A 413 7.02 10.68 5.43
C GLY A 413 6.66 11.30 4.06
N GLN A 414 5.53 12.01 4.05
CA GLN A 414 5.01 12.64 2.84
C GLN A 414 5.98 13.69 2.27
N SER A 415 5.92 13.87 0.95
CA SER A 415 6.75 14.83 0.20
C SER A 415 6.53 16.27 0.70
N PRO A 416 7.57 17.00 1.16
CA PRO A 416 7.41 18.31 1.80
C PRO A 416 6.86 19.40 0.88
N LEU A 417 7.05 19.26 -0.43
CA LEU A 417 6.53 20.18 -1.44
C LEU A 417 5.61 19.45 -2.43
N GLY A 418 5.14 18.25 -2.08
CA GLY A 418 4.25 17.44 -2.91
C GLY A 418 2.78 17.72 -2.65
N TRP A 419 1.93 17.14 -3.48
CA TRP A 419 0.49 17.17 -3.28
C TRP A 419 0.11 16.31 -2.07
N GLU A 420 -0.69 16.86 -1.16
CA GLU A 420 -1.21 16.11 -0.03
C GLU A 420 -2.39 15.26 -0.50
N THR A 421 -2.19 13.96 -0.49
CA THR A 421 -3.19 13.01 -0.97
C THR A 421 -3.84 12.40 0.25
N GLN A 422 -5.16 12.51 0.37
CA GLN A 422 -5.89 11.79 1.42
C GLN A 422 -5.91 10.27 1.17
N THR A 423 -5.52 9.83 -0.04
CA THR A 423 -5.64 8.47 -0.52
C THR A 423 -4.42 7.59 -0.25
N TYR A 424 -3.24 8.17 -0.01
CA TYR A 424 -2.06 7.37 0.29
C TYR A 424 -2.03 6.99 1.77
N PRO A 425 -1.51 5.79 2.10
CA PRO A 425 -1.32 5.41 3.50
C PRO A 425 -0.47 6.48 4.20
N LYS A 426 -0.85 6.82 5.43
CA LYS A 426 -0.10 7.80 6.22
C LYS A 426 1.33 7.29 6.41
N GLU A 427 2.27 7.92 5.73
CA GLU A 427 3.69 7.64 5.87
C GLU A 427 4.21 8.20 7.19
N ILE A 428 5.26 7.58 7.73
CA ILE A 428 5.88 7.97 8.99
C ILE A 428 7.22 8.63 8.65
N GLY A 429 7.37 9.88 9.05
CA GLY A 429 8.65 10.59 9.09
C GLY A 429 9.31 10.45 10.46
N LEU A 430 10.61 10.69 10.51
CA LEU A 430 11.43 10.72 11.71
C LEU A 430 12.01 12.13 11.87
N TYR A 431 11.53 12.85 12.88
CA TYR A 431 12.18 14.06 13.37
C TYR A 431 13.34 13.67 14.29
N THR A 432 14.49 14.30 14.13
CA THR A 432 15.67 14.07 14.96
C THR A 432 16.57 15.29 15.10
N THR A 433 17.24 15.40 16.25
CA THR A 433 18.34 16.36 16.50
C THR A 433 19.71 15.66 16.59
N ASP A 434 19.83 14.42 16.09
CA ASP A 434 21.09 13.67 16.14
C ASP A 434 22.08 14.21 15.08
N GLU A 435 23.10 14.92 15.54
CA GLU A 435 24.17 15.49 14.72
C GLU A 435 24.81 14.45 13.77
N LYS A 436 24.89 13.18 14.20
CA LYS A 436 25.43 12.09 13.37
C LYS A 436 24.55 11.74 12.18
N MET A 437 23.27 12.11 12.22
CA MET A 437 22.35 11.99 11.08
C MET A 437 22.31 13.27 10.25
N LEU A 438 22.36 14.44 10.89
CA LEU A 438 22.33 15.74 10.20
C LEU A 438 23.56 15.96 9.31
N ALA A 439 24.77 15.77 9.86
CA ALA A 439 25.99 16.09 9.13
C ALA A 439 26.13 15.28 7.82
N PRO A 440 25.90 13.94 7.78
CA PRO A 440 25.91 13.20 6.53
C PRO A 440 24.80 13.61 5.55
N ALA A 441 23.64 14.06 6.04
CA ALA A 441 22.54 14.48 5.17
C ALA A 441 22.86 15.78 4.43
N LEU A 442 23.35 16.80 5.15
CA LEU A 442 23.85 18.06 4.59
C LEU A 442 25.06 17.82 3.67
N GLU A 443 25.98 16.95 4.10
CA GLU A 443 27.14 16.60 3.30
C GLU A 443 26.75 15.88 2.01
N ARG A 444 25.81 14.92 2.05
CA ARG A 444 25.32 14.22 0.86
C ARG A 444 24.70 15.21 -0.13
N PHE A 445 23.90 16.15 0.35
CA PHE A 445 23.35 17.19 -0.53
C PHE A 445 24.43 18.07 -1.14
N SER A 446 25.42 18.50 -0.36
CA SER A 446 26.53 19.34 -0.84
C SER A 446 27.46 18.61 -1.80
N ARG A 447 27.76 17.33 -1.53
CA ARG A 447 28.66 16.47 -2.31
C ARG A 447 28.08 16.02 -3.62
N LEU A 448 26.75 15.88 -3.71
CA LEU A 448 26.10 15.63 -4.98
C LEU A 448 26.50 16.80 -5.88
N ARG A 449 27.51 16.63 -6.74
CA ARG A 449 27.80 17.66 -7.73
C ARG A 449 26.50 17.84 -8.51
N GLN A 450 26.10 19.07 -8.82
CA GLN A 450 25.13 19.23 -9.88
C GLN A 450 25.74 18.47 -11.08
N THR A 451 25.17 17.33 -11.45
CA THR A 451 25.66 16.52 -12.57
C THR A 451 25.40 17.23 -13.91
N VAL A 452 24.90 18.46 -13.83
CA VAL A 452 24.28 19.26 -14.87
C VAL A 452 24.63 20.72 -14.55
N PRO A 453 25.30 21.48 -15.43
CA PRO A 453 25.75 22.84 -15.12
C PRO A 453 24.59 23.83 -14.92
N GLU A 454 24.91 24.95 -14.25
CA GLU A 454 24.01 25.81 -13.47
C GLU A 454 22.90 26.56 -14.22
N SER A 455 22.79 26.45 -15.55
CA SER A 455 21.92 27.31 -16.36
C SER A 455 20.73 26.56 -16.96
N PRO A 456 19.60 26.44 -16.22
CA PRO A 456 18.34 25.99 -16.82
C PRO A 456 17.85 27.04 -17.81
N GLN A 457 17.77 26.69 -19.09
CA GLN A 457 17.09 27.51 -20.09
C GLN A 457 15.58 27.33 -19.95
N LEU A 458 14.92 28.32 -19.33
CA LEU A 458 13.49 28.55 -19.48
C LEU A 458 13.27 29.04 -20.91
N ILE A 459 12.95 28.13 -21.82
CA ILE A 459 12.36 28.53 -23.09
C ILE A 459 10.88 28.67 -22.78
N GLU A 460 10.43 29.90 -22.56
CA GLU A 460 9.01 30.20 -22.72
C GLU A 460 8.64 29.71 -24.11
N LEU A 461 7.74 28.73 -24.19
CA LEU A 461 7.00 28.47 -25.42
C LEU A 461 6.19 29.75 -25.66
N SER A 462 6.82 30.77 -26.27
CA SER A 462 6.11 31.72 -27.09
C SER A 462 5.22 30.84 -27.96
N ALA A 463 3.91 31.02 -27.83
CA ALA A 463 2.95 30.39 -28.71
C ALA A 463 3.44 30.72 -30.14
N GLU A 464 4.10 29.75 -30.79
CA GLU A 464 4.29 29.81 -32.23
C GLU A 464 2.87 29.86 -32.75
N SER A 465 2.47 31.05 -33.19
CA SER A 465 1.27 31.25 -33.96
C SER A 465 1.24 30.15 -35.02
N PRO A 466 0.12 29.43 -35.19
CA PRO A 466 0.02 28.41 -36.22
C PRO A 466 0.47 29.05 -37.55
N PRO A 467 1.22 28.31 -38.39
CA PRO A 467 1.70 28.85 -39.65
C PRO A 467 0.50 29.40 -40.40
N GLU A 468 0.57 30.71 -40.65
CA GLU A 468 -0.39 31.46 -41.45
C GLU A 468 -0.59 30.66 -42.74
N THR A 469 -1.77 30.05 -42.86
CA THR A 469 -2.20 29.27 -44.01
C THR A 469 -1.91 30.09 -45.25
N ALA A 470 -0.96 29.61 -46.06
CA ALA A 470 -0.64 30.17 -47.35
C ALA A 470 -1.94 30.34 -48.14
N ALA A 471 -2.20 31.58 -48.53
CA ALA A 471 -3.30 31.95 -49.42
C ALA A 471 -3.26 31.07 -50.68
N GLU A 472 -4.41 30.48 -50.98
CA GLU A 472 -4.69 29.86 -52.27
C GLU A 472 -4.49 30.91 -53.39
N PRO A 473 -3.79 30.56 -54.49
CA PRO A 473 -3.74 31.45 -55.64
C PRO A 473 -5.11 31.42 -56.35
N GLU A 474 -5.61 32.63 -56.62
CA GLU A 474 -6.77 32.89 -57.46
C GLU A 474 -6.68 32.10 -58.78
N ALA A 475 -7.74 31.37 -59.09
CA ALA A 475 -7.91 30.71 -60.37
C ALA A 475 -8.09 31.78 -61.45
N GLU A 476 -7.06 31.92 -62.29
CA GLU A 476 -7.14 32.66 -63.54
C GLU A 476 -8.18 32.04 -64.47
N ASP A 477 -9.09 32.92 -64.87
CA ASP A 477 -9.90 32.95 -66.06
C ASP A 477 -9.21 32.30 -67.27
N MET A 478 -9.78 31.20 -67.76
CA MET A 478 -9.38 30.61 -69.04
C MET A 478 -10.64 30.33 -69.85
N THR A 479 -10.94 31.32 -70.67
CA THR A 479 -11.77 31.29 -71.87
C THR A 479 -11.44 30.09 -72.75
N LEU A 480 -12.47 29.45 -73.30
CA LEU A 480 -12.37 28.69 -74.54
C LEU A 480 -13.73 28.71 -75.24
N ASP A 481 -13.74 29.46 -76.34
CA ASP A 481 -14.66 29.36 -77.47
C ASP A 481 -14.61 27.95 -78.12
N ASP A 482 -15.68 27.69 -78.88
CA ASP A 482 -16.02 26.56 -79.78
C ASP A 482 -16.74 25.33 -79.20
#